data_AF-A0A8H9IW42-F1
#
_entry.id   AF-A0A8H9IW42-F1
#
_cell.length_a   1.000
_cell.length_b   1.000
_cell.length_c   1.000
_cell.angle_alpha   90.00
_cell.angle_beta   90.00
_cell.angle_gamma   90.00
#
_symmetry.space_group_name_H-M   'P 1'
#
loop_
_entity.id
_entity.type
_entity.pdbx_description
1 polymer ?
#
loop_
_entity_poly.entity_id
_entity_poly.type
_entity_poly.pdbx_seq_one_letter_code
_entity_poly.pdbx_strand_id
1 'polypeptide(L)'
;MCLAAQARPPHPRALRAMSTETEHQAQSPETDEPPTAPCTVVWSQGRPYVLEPGTGNPRWVGTDTRGRPTTLTVADLRRRGWSYHRAS
;
A
#
# COMPACT_ATOMS: atom_id res chain seq x y z
N MET A 1 38.06 -28.33 38.72
CA MET A 1 36.99 -27.38 38.37
C MET A 1 36.35 -27.92 37.08
N CYS A 2 35.46 -28.91 37.18
CA CYS A 2 33.98 -28.81 37.09
C CYS A 2 33.50 -28.17 35.78
N LEU A 3 33.07 -28.97 34.77
CA LEU A 3 31.68 -29.39 34.43
C LEU A 3 30.84 -28.19 33.91
N ALA A 4 30.12 -28.18 32.80
CA ALA A 4 29.27 -29.20 32.15
C ALA A 4 29.01 -28.74 30.68
N ALA A 5 28.99 -29.63 29.68
CA ALA A 5 27.84 -30.43 29.23
C ALA A 5 26.75 -29.66 28.44
N GLN A 6 26.67 -30.02 27.16
CA GLN A 6 25.50 -30.26 26.32
C GLN A 6 24.11 -29.87 26.86
N ALA A 7 23.28 -29.27 26.00
CA ALA A 7 22.09 -29.92 25.43
C ALA A 7 21.22 -28.90 24.67
N ARG A 8 20.88 -29.22 23.42
CA ARG A 8 19.82 -28.54 22.67
C ARG A 8 18.49 -28.76 23.41
N PRO A 9 17.70 -27.73 23.74
CA PRO A 9 16.37 -27.95 24.28
C PRO A 9 15.42 -28.57 23.23
N PRO A 10 14.44 -29.37 23.69
CA PRO A 10 13.70 -30.34 22.88
C PRO A 10 12.54 -29.73 22.08
N HIS A 11 12.22 -30.38 20.96
CA HIS A 11 11.02 -30.17 20.18
C HIS A 11 9.76 -30.49 21.01
N PRO A 12 8.76 -29.60 21.10
CA PRO A 12 7.42 -30.00 21.49
C PRO A 12 6.75 -30.71 20.32
N ARG A 13 6.67 -32.04 20.42
CA ARG A 13 5.90 -32.91 19.54
C ARG A 13 4.42 -32.76 19.87
N ALA A 14 3.71 -31.88 19.17
CA ALA A 14 2.26 -31.94 19.06
C ALA A 14 1.90 -32.43 17.65
N LEU A 15 1.82 -33.75 17.51
CA LEU A 15 1.31 -34.39 16.32
C LEU A 15 -0.21 -34.52 16.49
N ARG A 16 -0.98 -33.67 15.80
CA ARG A 16 -2.36 -34.00 15.42
C ARG A 16 -2.57 -33.61 13.96
N ALA A 17 -3.07 -34.61 13.25
CA ALA A 17 -3.26 -34.71 11.81
C ALA A 17 -4.05 -33.58 11.15
N MET A 18 -3.75 -33.41 9.86
CA MET A 18 -4.61 -32.99 8.75
C MET A 18 -5.78 -32.05 9.06
N SER A 19 -5.64 -30.81 8.61
CA SER A 19 -6.65 -30.28 7.69
C SER A 19 -5.93 -30.03 6.37
N THR A 20 -6.21 -30.88 5.39
CA THR A 20 -6.09 -30.56 3.96
C THR A 20 -6.81 -29.22 3.76
N GLU A 21 -6.19 -28.24 3.09
CA GLU A 21 -6.29 -28.21 1.65
C GLU A 21 -5.05 -27.59 1.00
N THR A 22 -4.46 -28.39 0.12
CA THR A 22 -3.65 -27.93 -0.99
C THR A 22 -4.58 -27.26 -1.98
N GLU A 23 -4.44 -25.96 -2.19
CA GLU A 23 -4.72 -25.32 -3.48
C GLU A 23 -3.52 -24.42 -3.79
N HIS A 24 -2.49 -25.02 -4.39
CA HIS A 24 -2.22 -24.89 -5.81
C HIS A 24 -2.02 -23.43 -6.23
N GLN A 25 -0.74 -23.06 -6.30
CA GLN A 25 -0.25 -22.02 -7.17
C GLN A 25 -0.78 -22.26 -8.59
N ALA A 26 -1.69 -21.39 -9.06
CA ALA A 26 -2.10 -21.28 -10.45
C ALA A 26 -1.91 -19.82 -10.88
N GLN A 27 -0.98 -19.61 -11.80
CA GLN A 27 -0.78 -18.36 -12.51
C GLN A 27 -1.88 -18.21 -13.59
N SER A 28 -2.62 -17.08 -13.54
CA SER A 28 -3.29 -16.31 -14.63
C SER A 28 -4.46 -16.97 -15.41
N PRO A 29 -5.55 -16.23 -15.81
CA PRO A 29 -5.50 -14.90 -16.44
C PRO A 29 -6.54 -13.86 -15.95
N GLU A 30 -6.21 -12.56 -16.09
CA GLU A 30 -7.13 -11.49 -16.49
C GLU A 30 -8.47 -11.38 -15.72
N THR A 31 -8.52 -10.66 -14.61
CA THR A 31 -8.90 -9.23 -14.74
C THR A 31 -7.85 -8.37 -14.05
N ASP A 32 -6.72 -8.27 -14.76
CA ASP A 32 -5.57 -7.40 -14.49
C ASP A 32 -5.92 -5.95 -14.91
N GLU A 33 -7.06 -5.44 -14.45
CA GLU A 33 -7.46 -4.07 -14.76
C GLU A 33 -7.43 -3.24 -13.48
N PRO A 34 -6.41 -2.38 -13.28
CA PRO A 34 -6.47 -1.41 -12.20
C PRO A 34 -7.75 -0.59 -12.39
N PRO A 35 -8.57 -0.41 -11.34
CA PRO A 35 -9.92 0.12 -11.46
C PRO A 35 -9.92 1.45 -12.23
N THR A 36 -10.42 1.36 -13.47
CA THR A 36 -10.70 2.40 -14.47
C THR A 36 -9.87 3.68 -14.38
N ALA A 37 -8.89 3.80 -15.27
CA ALA A 37 -8.04 4.97 -15.37
C ALA A 37 -8.82 6.27 -15.67
N PRO A 38 -8.37 7.44 -15.16
CA PRO A 38 -7.12 7.69 -14.44
C PRO A 38 -7.36 8.33 -13.06
N CYS A 39 -7.18 7.57 -11.99
CA CYS A 39 -7.13 8.11 -10.63
C CYS A 39 -5.70 8.01 -10.10
N THR A 40 -4.74 8.74 -10.66
CA THR A 40 -3.40 8.84 -10.04
C THR A 40 -3.54 9.49 -8.68
N VAL A 41 -2.97 8.90 -7.63
CA VAL A 41 -2.96 9.51 -6.29
C VAL A 41 -1.55 10.00 -5.98
N VAL A 42 -1.45 11.23 -5.48
CA VAL A 42 -0.21 11.80 -4.93
C VAL A 42 -0.45 12.26 -3.51
N TRP A 43 0.63 12.39 -2.75
CA TRP A 43 0.63 12.88 -1.38
C TRP A 43 1.31 14.23 -1.32
N SER A 44 0.66 15.21 -0.69
CA SER A 44 1.24 16.52 -0.39
C SER A 44 0.89 16.87 1.05
N GLN A 45 1.88 17.27 1.84
CA GLN A 45 1.70 17.61 3.26
C GLN A 45 0.97 16.52 4.07
N GLY A 46 1.26 15.25 3.77
CA GLY A 46 0.65 14.10 4.44
C GLY A 46 -0.79 13.79 4.02
N ARG A 47 -1.29 14.38 2.93
CA ARG A 47 -2.68 14.23 2.47
C ARG A 47 -2.75 13.70 1.04
N PRO A 48 -3.72 12.83 0.73
CA PRO A 48 -3.91 12.31 -0.61
C PRO A 48 -4.63 13.32 -1.51
N TYR A 49 -4.21 13.36 -2.77
CA TYR A 49 -4.85 14.09 -3.86
C TYR A 49 -4.98 13.16 -5.06
N VAL A 50 -6.18 13.08 -5.62
CA VAL A 50 -6.48 12.26 -6.81
C VAL A 50 -6.47 13.15 -8.04
N LEU A 51 -5.83 12.70 -9.10
CA LEU A 51 -5.91 13.32 -10.40
C LEU A 51 -7.30 13.07 -10.99
N GLU A 52 -8.04 14.14 -11.25
CA GLU A 52 -9.22 14.08 -12.10
C GLU A 52 -8.82 14.47 -13.53
N PRO A 53 -8.99 13.58 -14.53
CA PRO A 53 -8.81 13.94 -15.92
C PRO A 53 -9.90 14.93 -16.34
N GLY A 54 -9.52 15.95 -17.09
CA GLY A 54 -10.47 16.88 -17.69
C GLY A 54 -9.92 17.43 -18.99
N THR A 55 -10.81 17.87 -19.87
CA THR A 55 -10.45 18.54 -21.12
C THR A 55 -9.86 19.93 -20.80
N GLY A 56 -8.53 19.98 -20.66
CA GLY A 56 -7.76 21.24 -20.66
C GLY A 56 -6.76 21.37 -19.52
N ASN A 57 -7.16 21.17 -18.26
CA ASN A 57 -6.28 21.33 -17.11
C ASN A 57 -6.47 20.20 -16.09
N PRO A 58 -5.49 19.31 -15.90
CA PRO A 58 -5.56 18.28 -14.87
C PRO A 58 -5.70 18.92 -13.48
N ARG A 59 -6.68 18.45 -12.72
CA ARG A 59 -7.00 18.93 -11.38
C ARG A 59 -6.71 17.84 -10.36
N TRP A 60 -6.18 18.26 -9.21
CA TRP A 60 -5.86 17.36 -8.11
C TRP A 60 -6.84 17.59 -6.97
N VAL A 61 -7.74 16.65 -6.75
CA VAL A 61 -8.83 16.75 -5.77
C VAL A 61 -8.44 16.02 -4.48
N GLY A 62 -8.60 16.69 -3.35
CA GLY A 62 -8.28 16.13 -2.03
C GLY A 62 -8.93 16.94 -0.92
N THR A 63 -8.34 16.91 0.27
CA THR A 63 -8.80 17.69 1.42
C THR A 63 -7.70 18.57 1.99
N ASP A 64 -8.08 19.71 2.57
CA ASP A 64 -7.18 20.57 3.32
C ASP A 64 -6.92 20.05 4.75
N THR A 65 -6.22 20.84 5.58
CA THR A 65 -5.92 20.47 6.97
C THR A 65 -7.15 20.33 7.88
N ARG A 66 -8.27 20.94 7.50
CA ARG A 66 -9.55 20.92 8.23
C ARG A 66 -10.52 19.87 7.66
N GLY A 67 -10.08 19.06 6.70
CA GLY A 67 -10.93 18.07 6.04
C GLY A 67 -11.88 18.66 5.00
N ARG A 68 -11.72 19.93 4.60
CA ARG A 68 -12.57 20.55 3.58
C ARG A 68 -12.13 20.10 2.19
N PRO A 69 -13.06 19.79 1.28
CA PRO A 69 -12.72 19.51 -0.12
C PRO A 69 -11.93 20.66 -0.74
N THR A 70 -10.88 20.32 -1.50
CA THR A 70 -10.04 21.30 -2.18
C THR A 70 -9.54 20.76 -3.51
N THR A 71 -9.27 21.68 -4.44
CA THR A 71 -8.71 21.36 -5.75
C THR A 71 -7.41 22.12 -5.93
N LEU A 72 -6.37 21.42 -6.34
CA LEU A 72 -5.04 21.96 -6.63
C LEU A 72 -4.72 21.85 -8.11
N THR A 73 -3.99 22.84 -8.62
CA THR A 73 -3.33 22.73 -9.92
C THR A 73 -2.00 21.98 -9.80
N VAL A 74 -1.44 21.55 -10.94
CA VAL A 74 -0.06 21.02 -10.99
C VAL A 74 0.95 22.02 -10.42
N ALA A 75 0.75 23.32 -10.66
CA ALA A 75 1.63 24.37 -10.13
C ALA A 75 1.55 24.52 -8.61
N ASP A 76 0.38 24.25 -8.01
CA ASP A 76 0.22 24.27 -6.55
C ASP A 76 0.92 23.07 -5.91
N LEU A 77 0.79 21.87 -6.48
CA LEU A 77 1.52 20.69 -6.01
C LEU A 77 3.03 20.90 -6.09
N ARG A 78 3.55 21.42 -7.20
CA ARG A 78 4.99 21.71 -7.35
C ARG A 78 5.49 22.69 -6.28
N ARG A 79 4.70 23.72 -5.94
CA ARG A 79 5.04 24.69 -4.89
C ARG A 79 5.00 24.09 -3.48
N ARG A 80 4.10 23.13 -3.23
CA ARG A 80 3.91 22.48 -1.92
C ARG A 80 4.85 21.30 -1.67
N GLY A 81 5.40 20.73 -2.74
CA GLY A 81 6.07 19.43 -2.71
C GLY A 81 5.05 18.28 -2.67
N TRP A 82 5.35 17.20 -3.38
CA TRP A 82 4.47 16.02 -3.47
C TRP A 82 5.27 14.73 -3.70
N SER A 83 4.65 13.58 -3.44
CA SER A 83 5.21 12.23 -3.65
C SER A 83 4.15 11.24 -4.12
N TYR A 84 4.56 10.16 -4.77
CA TYR A 84 3.67 9.04 -5.11
C TYR A 84 3.31 8.17 -3.90
N HIS A 85 4.16 8.18 -2.87
CA HIS A 85 3.98 7.38 -1.66
C HIS A 85 3.57 8.27 -0.48
N ARG A 86 2.81 7.70 0.45
CA ARG A 86 2.60 8.29 1.77
C ARG A 86 3.94 8.27 2.51
N ALA A 87 4.33 9.39 3.12
CA ALA A 87 5.44 9.38 4.07
C ALA A 87 5.08 8.48 5.27
N SER A 88 5.99 7.58 5.64
CA SER A 88 5.86 6.63 6.76
C SER A 88 5.92 7.32 8.11
#